data_AF-A0A163GT95-F1
#
_entry.id   AF-A0A163GT95-F1
#
_cell.length_a   1.000
_cell.length_b   1.000
_cell.length_c   1.000
_cell.angle_alpha   90.00
_cell.angle_beta   90.00
_cell.angle_gamma   90.00
#
_symmetry.space_group_name_H-M   'P 1'
#
loop_
_entity.id
_entity.type
_entity.pdbx_description
1 polymer ?
#
loop_
_entity_poly.entity_id
_entity_poly.type
_entity_poly.pdbx_seq_one_letter_code
_entity_poly.pdbx_strand_id
1 'polypeptide(L)'
;MKERIVKKERNLMINSHIIDEHPWLKELLLNNEKISIDDVAEEYKNDFRYVVPYIIKQCGDEWRGDESVLHPIEDLGEERRPCSLCGTGNRYIYYIQNKLNGRKMNVGKDCVEEFVDLSTIAQGVSKSKLIKKAQEIRRMSTINKRFPGIQNRIDTWENRLNRYSVVIPSLYEEPHSKDGERLNDMHSKYLRGDYDESVFDDIESILSSEASYIDQFDSYTETNVGNPFIATKKIINWLEIRNDYKSINTLKTIGFITVETISSIWEPEYVSKQKPIIEDVFESIGATVLNLDQESNVFVLKIGHSKIKLACRFEKFFSHFGQILLNEKPKAAFSLANIIRISESYDLISVYTFIEDFKKHISKWGIGFVTTDSSIDQNKAYLKDKQTKKYVESDLSELFNRFKGIVLGMDKPTRNDLELYISSHPGKKYTREQLKDLNSLSRSLSQRP
;
A
#
# COMPACT_ATOMS: atom_id res chain seq x y z
N MET A 1 61.88 29.16 23.55
CA MET A 1 62.91 28.11 23.51
C MET A 1 62.36 26.89 24.21
N LYS A 2 62.61 25.68 23.73
CA LYS A 2 62.06 24.46 24.34
C LYS A 2 62.99 23.97 25.45
N GLU A 3 62.46 23.87 26.65
CA GLU A 3 63.21 23.44 27.84
C GLU A 3 62.68 22.11 28.42
N ARG A 4 61.50 21.68 27.95
CA ARG A 4 60.84 20.47 28.41
C ARG A 4 59.87 19.93 27.37
N ILE A 5 59.79 18.61 27.24
CA ILE A 5 58.77 17.90 26.46
C ILE A 5 57.65 17.44 27.41
N VAL A 6 56.40 17.78 27.08
CA VAL A 6 55.24 17.32 27.86
C VAL A 6 54.74 15.97 27.39
N LYS A 7 54.01 15.24 28.25
CA LYS A 7 53.50 13.88 27.97
C LYS A 7 52.77 13.76 26.63
N LYS A 8 51.95 14.76 26.30
CA LYS A 8 51.22 14.85 25.02
C LYS A 8 52.15 14.82 23.81
N GLU A 9 53.16 15.69 23.82
CA GLU A 9 54.15 15.80 22.75
C GLU A 9 54.99 14.54 22.65
N ARG A 10 55.43 14.00 23.79
CA ARG A 10 56.15 12.74 23.86
C ARG A 10 55.38 11.60 23.19
N ASN A 11 54.13 11.41 23.58
CA ASN A 11 53.30 10.32 23.07
C ASN A 11 52.96 10.52 21.58
N LEU A 12 52.82 11.76 21.12
CA LEU A 12 52.67 12.06 19.69
C LEU A 12 53.94 11.66 18.92
N MET A 13 55.11 12.12 19.37
CA MET A 13 56.40 11.87 18.72
C MET A 13 56.75 10.38 18.67
N ILE A 14 56.58 9.62 19.76
CA ILE A 14 56.88 8.17 19.79
C ILE A 14 56.05 7.40 18.75
N ASN A 15 54.84 7.87 18.46
CA ASN A 15 53.94 7.21 17.52
C ASN A 15 54.05 7.74 16.08
N SER A 16 54.75 8.85 15.86
CA SER A 16 55.01 9.46 14.54
C SER A 16 56.08 8.72 13.74
N HIS A 17 56.10 8.92 12.43
CA HIS A 17 57.07 8.30 11.51
C HIS A 17 58.41 9.04 11.49
N ILE A 18 58.40 10.37 11.47
CA ILE A 18 59.61 11.22 11.45
C ILE A 18 60.56 10.92 12.62
N ILE A 19 60.06 10.40 13.74
CA ILE A 19 60.93 10.09 14.88
C ILE A 19 61.95 8.99 14.56
N ASP A 20 61.69 8.16 13.55
CA ASP A 20 62.62 7.15 13.06
C ASP A 20 63.88 7.76 12.42
N GLU A 21 63.79 9.02 11.94
CA GLU A 21 64.92 9.78 11.37
C GLU A 21 65.80 10.43 12.47
N HIS A 22 65.36 10.40 13.73
CA HIS A 22 66.08 10.98 14.87
C HIS A 22 66.30 9.94 15.98
N PRO A 23 67.22 8.95 15.80
CA PRO A 23 67.39 7.84 16.74
C PRO A 23 67.69 8.26 18.18
N TRP A 24 68.54 9.28 18.37
CA TRP A 24 68.90 9.79 19.70
C TRP A 24 67.68 10.31 20.46
N LEU A 25 66.78 11.04 19.76
CA LEU A 25 65.58 11.62 20.34
C LEU A 25 64.55 10.52 20.61
N LYS A 26 64.44 9.54 19.71
CA LYS A 26 63.58 8.37 19.88
C LYS A 26 63.96 7.56 21.12
N GLU A 27 65.25 7.28 21.30
CA GLU A 27 65.77 6.57 22.48
C GLU A 27 65.50 7.36 23.76
N LEU A 28 65.77 8.66 23.74
CA LEU A 28 65.48 9.56 24.87
C LEU A 28 63.98 9.54 25.26
N LEU A 29 63.09 9.55 24.27
CA LEU A 29 61.63 9.51 24.46
C LEU A 29 61.14 8.18 25.03
N LEU A 30 61.70 7.05 24.57
CA LEU A 30 61.31 5.73 25.04
C LEU A 30 61.75 5.47 26.48
N ASN A 31 62.94 5.95 26.84
CA ASN A 31 63.55 5.69 28.15
C ASN A 31 63.07 6.63 29.27
N ASN A 32 62.42 7.76 28.94
CA ASN A 32 62.04 8.78 29.91
C ASN A 32 60.57 9.19 29.78
N GLU A 33 59.83 9.22 30.89
CA GLU A 33 58.44 9.72 30.90
C GLU A 33 58.34 11.25 30.96
N LYS A 34 59.32 11.90 31.60
CA LYS A 34 59.44 13.36 31.71
C LYS A 34 60.82 13.73 31.21
N ILE A 35 60.90 14.65 30.25
CA ILE A 35 62.17 15.03 29.62
C ILE A 35 62.32 16.53 29.76
N SER A 36 63.31 16.92 30.53
CA SER A 36 63.85 18.27 30.61
C SER A 36 65.15 18.35 29.81
N ILE A 37 65.60 19.57 29.54
CA ILE A 37 66.87 19.78 28.86
C ILE A 37 68.09 19.23 29.61
N ASP A 38 67.99 19.10 30.94
CA ASP A 38 69.06 18.57 31.77
C ASP A 38 69.22 17.05 31.59
N ASP A 39 68.18 16.37 31.10
CA ASP A 39 68.19 14.94 30.77
C ASP A 39 68.81 14.65 29.39
N VAL A 40 69.18 15.70 28.63
CA VAL A 40 69.70 15.60 27.27
C VAL A 40 71.23 15.65 27.29
N ALA A 41 71.90 14.73 26.60
CA ALA A 41 73.36 14.76 26.44
C ALA A 41 73.83 16.09 25.83
N GLU A 42 74.97 16.61 26.27
CA GLU A 42 75.46 17.96 25.91
C GLU A 42 75.50 18.21 24.40
N GLU A 43 75.92 17.21 23.63
CA GLU A 43 75.98 17.27 22.17
C GLU A 43 74.62 17.51 21.49
N TYR A 44 73.50 17.14 22.13
CA TYR A 44 72.15 17.29 21.60
C TYR A 44 71.35 18.44 22.23
N LYS A 45 71.91 19.21 23.18
CA LYS A 45 71.15 20.28 23.85
C LYS A 45 70.73 21.42 22.92
N ASN A 46 71.56 21.75 21.93
CA ASN A 46 71.20 22.75 20.93
C ASN A 46 70.05 22.27 20.04
N ASP A 47 70.13 21.03 19.56
CA ASP A 47 69.05 20.42 18.76
C ASP A 47 67.76 20.31 19.58
N PHE A 48 67.85 19.99 20.86
CA PHE A 48 66.70 19.98 21.76
C PHE A 48 66.02 21.34 21.89
N ARG A 49 66.80 22.43 21.98
CA ARG A 49 66.26 23.80 22.12
C ARG A 49 65.60 24.32 20.86
N TYR A 50 66.21 24.01 19.71
CA TYR A 50 65.91 24.69 18.45
C TYR A 50 65.30 23.79 17.39
N VAL A 51 65.68 22.51 17.30
CA VAL A 51 65.23 21.57 16.25
C VAL A 51 63.99 20.78 16.70
N VAL A 52 63.96 20.29 17.95
CA VAL A 52 62.82 19.54 18.50
C VAL A 52 61.47 20.26 18.36
N PRO A 53 61.34 21.59 18.51
CA PRO A 53 60.09 22.29 18.22
C PRO A 53 59.57 22.09 16.79
N TYR A 54 60.47 22.06 15.80
CA TYR A 54 60.10 21.80 14.41
C TYR A 54 59.70 20.34 14.20
N ILE A 55 60.43 19.40 14.83
CA ILE A 55 60.09 17.97 14.82
C ILE A 55 58.69 17.76 15.41
N ILE A 56 58.36 18.39 16.55
CA ILE A 56 57.02 18.30 17.17
C ILE A 56 55.95 18.82 16.22
N LYS A 57 56.20 19.95 15.55
CA LYS A 57 55.26 20.52 14.57
C LYS A 57 55.03 19.54 13.42
N GLN A 58 56.10 19.00 12.85
CA GLN A 58 56.02 18.05 11.74
C GLN A 58 55.35 16.74 12.17
N CYS A 59 55.60 16.26 13.40
CA CYS A 59 54.86 15.14 13.98
C CYS A 59 53.37 15.42 13.97
N GLY A 60 52.94 16.62 14.40
CA GLY A 60 51.52 17.02 14.36
C GLY A 60 50.93 16.96 12.96
N ASP A 61 51.68 17.42 11.95
CA ASP A 61 51.28 17.40 10.55
C ASP A 61 51.16 15.99 9.97
N GLU A 62 51.69 14.94 10.61
CA GLU A 62 51.51 13.54 10.16
C GLU A 62 50.14 12.96 10.50
N TRP A 63 49.44 13.51 11.50
CA TRP A 63 48.19 12.95 12.00
C TRP A 63 46.97 13.63 11.38
N ARG A 64 45.89 12.86 11.24
CA ARG A 64 44.56 13.33 10.82
C ARG A 64 43.48 12.56 11.56
N GLY A 65 42.23 12.96 11.40
CA GLY A 65 41.09 12.17 11.88
C GLY A 65 41.04 10.82 11.19
N ASP A 66 40.67 9.77 11.92
CA ASP A 66 40.50 8.44 11.32
C ASP A 66 39.20 8.38 10.51
N GLU A 67 39.30 8.66 9.21
CA GLU A 67 38.19 8.61 8.25
C GLU A 67 37.70 7.19 7.96
N SER A 68 38.42 6.15 8.39
CA SER A 68 38.01 4.76 8.17
C SER A 68 36.92 4.29 9.16
N VAL A 69 36.56 5.11 10.15
CA VAL A 69 35.52 4.79 11.13
C VAL A 69 34.20 5.44 10.72
N LEU A 70 33.17 4.62 10.46
CA LEU A 70 31.82 5.06 10.09
C LEU A 70 31.21 6.06 11.10
N HIS A 71 31.61 5.94 12.37
CA HIS A 71 31.22 6.84 13.47
C HIS A 71 32.47 7.38 14.17
N PRO A 72 32.85 8.65 13.96
CA PRO A 72 34.13 9.18 14.44
C PRO A 72 34.18 9.43 15.96
N ILE A 73 33.08 9.19 16.67
CA ILE A 73 32.93 9.38 18.12
C ILE A 73 32.29 8.15 18.73
N GLU A 74 32.92 7.61 19.78
CA GLU A 74 32.38 6.57 20.65
C GLU A 74 31.96 7.19 21.98
N ASP A 75 30.73 6.92 22.46
CA ASP A 75 30.27 7.31 23.81
C ASP A 75 30.38 6.10 24.75
N LEU A 76 31.24 6.19 25.76
CA LEU A 76 31.44 5.16 26.77
C LEU A 76 30.42 5.23 27.93
N GLY A 77 29.62 6.29 28.00
CA GLY A 77 28.65 6.46 29.09
C GLY A 77 29.24 6.88 30.42
N GLU A 78 29.10 6.04 31.44
CA GLU A 78 29.67 6.29 32.77
C GLU A 78 31.16 5.93 32.83
N GLU A 79 31.60 5.04 31.95
CA GLU A 79 33.00 4.66 31.84
C GLU A 79 33.86 5.78 31.23
N ARG A 80 35.16 5.77 31.55
CA ARG A 80 36.14 6.71 31.01
C ARG A 80 37.38 5.97 30.52
N ARG A 81 37.78 6.23 29.28
CA ARG A 81 39.02 5.70 28.70
C ARG A 81 40.07 6.82 28.64
N PRO A 82 41.33 6.58 29.07
CA PRO A 82 42.38 7.58 29.00
C PRO A 82 42.74 7.92 27.55
N CYS A 83 42.99 9.20 27.29
CA CYS A 83 43.52 9.69 26.02
C CYS A 83 44.95 9.16 25.82
N SER A 84 45.24 8.55 24.66
CA SER A 84 46.58 8.05 24.33
C SER A 84 47.65 9.15 24.34
N LEU A 85 47.27 10.40 24.04
CA LEU A 85 48.20 11.53 24.03
C LEU A 85 48.43 12.12 25.43
N CYS A 86 47.39 12.65 26.08
CA CYS A 86 47.56 13.37 27.36
C CYS A 86 47.32 12.51 28.62
N GLY A 87 46.65 11.36 28.49
CA GLY A 87 46.28 10.49 29.61
C GLY A 87 44.98 10.86 30.33
N THR A 88 44.34 11.98 30.00
CA THR A 88 43.06 12.38 30.63
C THR A 88 41.97 11.34 30.37
N GLY A 89 41.19 10.97 31.39
CA GLY A 89 40.04 10.07 31.24
C GLY A 89 38.87 10.75 30.53
N ASN A 90 38.40 10.18 29.42
CA ASN A 90 37.37 10.74 28.57
C ASN A 90 36.18 9.79 28.42
N ARG A 91 34.95 10.34 28.45
CA ARG A 91 33.71 9.62 28.11
C ARG A 91 33.53 9.49 26.59
N TYR A 92 33.77 10.59 25.87
CA TYR A 92 33.71 10.62 24.41
C TYR A 92 35.10 10.37 23.84
N ILE A 93 35.23 9.32 23.05
CA ILE A 93 36.49 8.90 22.44
C ILE A 93 36.47 9.21 20.96
N TYR A 94 37.55 9.85 20.51
CA TYR A 94 37.82 10.15 19.11
C TYR A 94 39.02 9.32 18.65
N TYR A 95 39.13 9.11 17.34
CA TYR A 95 40.23 8.36 16.75
C TYR A 95 41.00 9.22 15.76
N ILE A 96 42.33 9.22 15.88
CA ILE A 96 43.25 9.83 14.92
C ILE A 96 44.13 8.75 14.29
N GLN A 97 44.52 8.97 13.04
CA GLN A 97 45.37 8.08 12.27
C GLN A 97 46.57 8.83 11.70
N ASN A 98 47.76 8.23 11.79
CA ASN A 98 48.96 8.73 11.14
C ASN A 98 48.91 8.44 9.63
N LYS A 99 49.17 9.46 8.80
CA LYS A 99 49.09 9.38 7.33
C LYS A 99 50.20 8.54 6.70
N LEU A 100 51.34 8.38 7.37
CA LEU A 100 52.55 7.75 6.84
C LEU A 100 52.69 6.29 7.28
N ASN A 101 52.46 6.01 8.56
CA ASN A 101 52.63 4.66 9.12
C ASN A 101 51.30 3.96 9.46
N GLY A 102 50.16 4.62 9.28
CA GLY A 102 48.82 4.05 9.47
C GLY A 102 48.41 3.79 10.92
N ARG A 103 49.27 4.08 11.91
CA ARG A 103 48.97 3.87 13.34
C ARG A 103 47.75 4.67 13.77
N LYS A 104 46.96 4.09 14.67
CA LYS A 104 45.71 4.67 15.20
C LYS A 104 45.82 4.90 16.69
N MET A 105 45.29 6.02 17.17
CA MET A 105 45.25 6.36 18.59
C MET A 105 43.88 6.87 19.00
N ASN A 106 43.45 6.50 20.20
CA ASN A 106 42.26 7.07 20.82
C ASN A 106 42.63 8.37 21.56
N VAL A 107 41.86 9.43 21.34
CA VAL A 107 42.13 10.74 21.93
C VAL A 107 40.87 11.35 22.51
N GLY A 108 41.06 12.25 23.48
CA GLY A 108 39.98 13.04 24.08
C GLY A 108 39.61 14.25 23.23
N LYS A 109 38.52 14.91 23.61
CA LYS A 109 37.95 16.09 22.94
C LYS A 109 39.01 17.19 22.70
N ASP A 110 39.78 17.54 23.72
CA ASP A 110 40.74 18.66 23.60
C ASP A 110 41.96 18.29 22.76
N CYS A 111 42.26 16.99 22.64
CA CYS A 111 43.39 16.55 21.82
C CYS A 111 43.01 16.40 20.35
N VAL A 112 41.78 16.00 20.02
CA VAL A 112 41.37 15.81 18.61
C VAL A 112 41.28 17.14 17.84
N GLU A 113 40.94 18.25 18.52
CA GLU A 113 40.79 19.57 17.91
C GLU A 113 42.09 20.11 17.28
N GLU A 114 43.26 19.58 17.67
CA GLU A 114 44.55 19.96 17.08
C GLU A 114 44.85 19.25 15.75
N PHE A 115 44.24 18.09 15.50
CA PHE A 115 44.55 17.25 14.32
C PHE A 115 43.42 17.25 13.31
N VAL A 116 42.22 17.65 13.73
CA VAL A 116 41.05 17.57 12.90
C VAL A 116 40.13 18.73 13.17
N ASP A 117 39.81 19.45 12.11
CA ASP A 117 38.63 20.28 12.11
C ASP A 117 37.41 19.35 12.08
N LEU A 118 36.80 19.17 13.25
CA LEU A 118 35.63 18.32 13.46
C LEU A 118 34.44 18.73 12.56
N SER A 119 34.44 19.94 12.00
CA SER A 119 33.43 20.40 11.04
C SER A 119 33.63 19.82 9.63
N THR A 120 34.86 19.42 9.28
CA THR A 120 35.22 18.85 7.97
C THR A 120 35.13 17.32 7.91
N ILE A 121 35.24 16.61 9.05
CA ILE A 121 35.21 15.13 9.11
C ILE A 121 33.92 14.52 8.56
N ALA A 122 32.79 15.22 8.71
CA ALA A 122 31.48 14.68 8.37
C ALA A 122 30.68 15.65 7.48
N GLN A 123 31.28 16.13 6.38
CA GLN A 123 30.59 16.87 5.31
C GLN A 123 29.68 18.02 5.83
N GLY A 124 30.17 18.85 6.76
CA GLY A 124 29.41 19.98 7.31
C GLY A 124 28.45 19.64 8.47
N VAL A 125 28.54 18.45 9.08
CA VAL A 125 27.78 18.09 10.29
C VAL A 125 28.45 18.68 11.55
N SER A 126 27.68 19.38 12.37
CA SER A 126 28.19 19.99 13.61
C SER A 126 28.60 18.93 14.66
N LYS A 127 29.59 19.29 15.48
CA LYS A 127 30.08 18.49 16.61
C LYS A 127 28.97 18.00 17.56
N SER A 128 28.01 18.87 17.86
CA SER A 128 26.85 18.53 18.71
C SER A 128 26.00 17.42 18.10
N LYS A 129 25.85 17.38 16.78
CA LYS A 129 25.13 16.31 16.07
C LYS A 129 25.90 14.99 16.13
N LEU A 130 27.23 15.02 16.00
CA LEU A 130 28.06 13.81 16.11
C LEU A 130 27.98 13.18 17.51
N ILE A 131 28.00 14.01 18.57
CA ILE A 131 27.84 13.53 19.95
C ILE A 131 26.44 12.92 20.15
N LYS A 132 25.38 13.58 19.67
CA LYS A 132 24.02 13.03 19.75
C LYS A 132 23.90 11.68 19.05
N LYS A 133 24.49 11.52 17.86
CA LYS A 133 24.53 10.23 17.15
C LYS A 133 25.27 9.15 17.94
N ALA A 134 26.41 9.47 18.56
CA ALA A 134 27.14 8.51 19.38
C ALA A 134 26.32 8.05 20.61
N GLN A 135 25.60 8.97 21.25
CA GLN A 135 24.68 8.67 22.35
C GLN A 135 23.52 7.78 21.89
N GLU A 136 22.94 8.10 20.74
CA GLU A 136 21.85 7.32 20.11
C GLU A 136 22.30 5.89 19.77
N ILE A 137 23.49 5.73 19.18
CA ILE A 137 24.08 4.41 18.88
C ILE A 137 24.29 3.60 20.16
N ARG A 138 24.80 4.22 21.23
CA ARG A 138 24.96 3.54 22.52
C ARG A 138 23.61 3.08 23.06
N ARG A 139 22.61 3.98 23.08
CA ARG A 139 21.24 3.66 23.53
C ARG A 139 20.64 2.54 22.68
N MET A 140 20.78 2.59 21.37
CA MET A 140 20.38 1.51 20.45
C MET A 140 21.04 0.18 20.82
N SER A 141 22.35 0.19 21.11
CA SER A 141 23.05 -1.01 21.56
C SER A 141 22.48 -1.54 22.89
N THR A 142 22.20 -0.66 23.85
CA THR A 142 21.62 -1.04 25.15
C THR A 142 20.24 -1.66 24.99
N ILE A 143 19.32 -0.99 24.32
CA ILE A 143 17.95 -1.50 24.15
C ILE A 143 17.92 -2.78 23.32
N ASN A 144 18.76 -2.90 22.28
CA ASN A 144 18.84 -4.11 21.47
C ASN A 144 19.49 -5.29 22.22
N LYS A 145 20.33 -5.04 23.24
CA LYS A 145 20.79 -6.11 24.15
C LYS A 145 19.66 -6.65 25.01
N ARG A 146 18.76 -5.78 25.49
CA ARG A 146 17.59 -6.20 26.28
C ARG A 146 16.51 -6.84 25.41
N PHE A 147 16.25 -6.27 24.24
CA PHE A 147 15.23 -6.70 23.29
C PHE A 147 15.86 -6.92 21.89
N PRO A 148 16.43 -8.10 21.64
CA PRO A 148 17.11 -8.39 20.36
C PRO A 148 16.19 -8.18 19.16
N GLY A 149 16.62 -7.33 18.22
CA GLY A 149 15.90 -7.05 16.98
C GLY A 149 14.66 -6.16 17.16
N ILE A 150 14.59 -5.37 18.24
CA ILE A 150 13.42 -4.52 18.54
C ILE A 150 13.04 -3.57 17.40
N GLN A 151 14.00 -2.94 16.72
CA GLN A 151 13.72 -2.07 15.58
C GLN A 151 12.98 -2.83 14.47
N ASN A 152 13.47 -4.01 14.09
CA ASN A 152 12.83 -4.84 13.07
C ASN A 152 11.42 -5.29 13.51
N ARG A 153 11.22 -5.60 14.80
CA ARG A 153 9.89 -5.92 15.32
C ARG A 153 8.93 -4.75 15.21
N ILE A 154 9.37 -3.54 15.54
CA ILE A 154 8.58 -2.31 15.39
C ILE A 154 8.24 -2.07 13.91
N ASP A 155 9.23 -2.14 13.03
CA ASP A 155 9.06 -1.89 11.59
C ASP A 155 8.12 -2.90 10.91
N THR A 156 7.99 -4.10 11.48
CA THR A 156 7.13 -5.17 10.95
C THR A 156 5.84 -5.39 11.74
N TRP A 157 5.59 -4.58 12.78
CA TRP A 157 4.45 -4.75 13.69
C TRP A 157 3.11 -4.79 12.96
N GLU A 158 2.77 -3.71 12.24
CA GLU A 158 1.53 -3.62 11.44
C GLU A 158 1.50 -4.63 10.28
N ASN A 159 2.67 -4.98 9.74
CA ASN A 159 2.77 -5.95 8.64
C ASN A 159 2.33 -7.36 9.05
N ARG A 160 2.21 -7.67 10.35
CA ARG A 160 1.67 -8.94 10.80
C ARG A 160 0.22 -9.14 10.37
N LEU A 161 -0.59 -8.08 10.37
CA LEU A 161 -1.96 -8.12 9.89
C LEU A 161 -2.00 -8.45 8.39
N ASN A 162 -0.95 -8.13 7.63
CA ASN A 162 -0.87 -8.40 6.21
C ASN A 162 -0.92 -9.89 5.85
N ARG A 163 -0.58 -10.79 6.78
CA ARG A 163 -0.59 -12.25 6.57
C ARG A 163 -1.98 -12.85 6.39
N TYR A 164 -3.02 -12.21 6.93
CA TYR A 164 -4.40 -12.72 6.88
C TYR A 164 -5.09 -12.31 5.59
N SER A 165 -5.76 -13.24 4.91
CA SER A 165 -6.58 -12.91 3.72
C SER A 165 -7.91 -12.26 4.08
N VAL A 166 -8.39 -12.50 5.30
CA VAL A 166 -9.62 -11.95 5.86
C VAL A 166 -9.34 -10.60 6.53
N VAL A 167 -10.38 -9.79 6.68
CA VAL A 167 -10.31 -8.56 7.47
C VAL A 167 -10.40 -8.94 8.94
N ILE A 168 -9.39 -8.55 9.72
CA ILE A 168 -9.40 -8.66 11.17
C ILE A 168 -10.24 -7.48 11.71
N PRO A 169 -11.30 -7.71 12.48
CA PRO A 169 -12.13 -6.64 13.02
C PRO A 169 -11.33 -5.65 13.88
N SER A 170 -11.73 -4.38 13.87
CA SER A 170 -11.14 -3.30 14.68
C SER A 170 -11.12 -3.61 16.17
N LEU A 171 -12.07 -4.43 16.65
CA LEU A 171 -12.08 -4.95 18.02
C LEU A 171 -10.77 -5.64 18.41
N TYR A 172 -10.15 -6.38 17.49
CA TYR A 172 -8.89 -7.09 17.70
C TYR A 172 -7.70 -6.30 17.17
N GLU A 173 -7.85 -5.64 16.02
CA GLU A 173 -6.77 -4.86 15.36
C GLU A 173 -6.36 -3.63 16.18
N GLU A 174 -7.31 -2.83 16.70
CA GLU A 174 -6.98 -1.56 17.35
C GLU A 174 -6.10 -1.70 18.60
N PRO A 175 -6.35 -2.64 19.54
CA PRO A 175 -5.46 -2.84 20.68
C PRO A 175 -4.02 -3.15 20.25
N HIS A 176 -3.85 -4.03 19.26
CA HIS A 176 -2.55 -4.37 18.71
C HIS A 176 -1.85 -3.16 18.07
N SER A 177 -2.56 -2.38 17.25
CA SER A 177 -1.95 -1.21 16.59
C SER A 177 -1.61 -0.10 17.59
N LYS A 178 -2.46 0.13 18.61
CA LYS A 178 -2.15 1.10 19.70
C LYS A 178 -0.91 0.70 20.48
N ASP A 179 -0.75 -0.59 20.77
CA ASP A 179 0.45 -1.11 21.43
C ASP A 179 1.69 -0.94 20.53
N GLY A 180 1.58 -1.15 19.22
CA GLY A 180 2.64 -0.89 18.24
C GLY A 180 3.06 0.57 18.17
N GLU A 181 2.10 1.49 18.12
CA GLU A 181 2.34 2.94 18.15
C GLU A 181 3.03 3.36 19.45
N ARG A 182 2.56 2.86 20.60
CA ARG A 182 3.15 3.13 21.92
C ARG A 182 4.58 2.58 21.99
N LEU A 183 4.82 1.37 21.49
CA LEU A 183 6.15 0.76 21.43
C LEU A 183 7.12 1.61 20.60
N ASN A 184 6.69 2.06 19.42
CA ASN A 184 7.51 2.90 18.54
C ASN A 184 7.84 4.27 19.17
N ASP A 185 6.85 4.91 19.81
CA ASP A 185 7.04 6.18 20.52
C ASP A 185 8.03 6.03 21.68
N MET A 186 7.85 5.02 22.54
CA MET A 186 8.74 4.75 23.66
C MET A 186 10.17 4.45 23.19
N HIS A 187 10.32 3.62 22.16
CA HIS A 187 11.61 3.31 21.56
C HIS A 187 12.29 4.58 21.02
N SER A 188 11.57 5.39 20.24
CA SER A 188 12.09 6.63 19.65
C SER A 188 12.49 7.66 20.71
N LYS A 189 11.66 7.85 21.75
CA LYS A 189 11.94 8.75 22.87
C LYS A 189 13.14 8.28 23.69
N TYR A 190 13.27 6.97 23.92
CA TYR A 190 14.45 6.40 24.57
C TYR A 190 15.73 6.68 23.76
N LEU A 191 15.73 6.48 22.44
CA LEU A 191 16.89 6.76 21.58
C LEU A 191 17.30 8.24 21.58
N ARG A 192 16.32 9.16 21.59
CA ARG A 192 16.57 10.60 21.70
C ARG A 192 17.08 11.04 23.08
N GLY A 193 16.89 10.20 24.09
CA GLY A 193 17.25 10.48 25.47
C GLY A 193 16.16 11.17 26.28
N ASP A 194 14.93 11.18 25.79
CA ASP A 194 13.76 11.69 26.50
C ASP A 194 13.32 10.72 27.62
N TYR A 195 13.62 9.42 27.46
CA TYR A 195 13.41 8.38 28.45
C TYR A 195 14.72 7.70 28.88
N ASP A 196 14.71 7.17 30.11
CA ASP A 196 15.74 6.27 30.63
C ASP A 196 15.29 4.81 30.55
N GLU A 197 16.02 3.89 31.18
CA GLU A 197 15.75 2.46 31.13
C GLU A 197 14.48 2.05 31.90
N SER A 198 13.83 2.95 32.66
CA SER A 198 12.57 2.65 33.35
C SER A 198 11.43 2.30 32.38
N VAL A 199 11.51 2.74 31.13
CA VAL A 199 10.54 2.40 30.07
C VAL A 199 10.65 0.93 29.61
N PHE A 200 11.70 0.20 30.01
CA PHE A 200 11.93 -1.16 29.55
C PHE A 200 10.86 -2.14 30.06
N ASP A 201 10.32 -1.95 31.26
CA ASP A 201 9.25 -2.81 31.78
C ASP A 201 7.96 -2.65 30.95
N ASP A 202 7.63 -1.41 30.54
CA ASP A 202 6.50 -1.13 29.66
C ASP A 202 6.69 -1.74 28.26
N ILE A 203 7.91 -1.63 27.71
CA ILE A 203 8.26 -2.25 26.43
C ILE A 203 8.12 -3.78 26.52
N GLU A 204 8.63 -4.39 27.59
CA GLU A 204 8.54 -5.84 27.81
C GLU A 204 7.10 -6.31 27.93
N SER A 205 6.24 -5.54 28.62
CA SER A 205 4.81 -5.82 28.71
C SER A 205 4.13 -5.82 27.35
N ILE A 206 4.41 -4.82 26.49
CA ILE A 206 3.84 -4.76 25.14
C ILE A 206 4.35 -5.91 24.26
N LEU A 207 5.65 -6.21 24.31
CA LEU A 207 6.20 -7.32 23.54
C LEU A 207 5.63 -8.67 23.99
N SER A 208 5.25 -8.80 25.27
CA SER A 208 4.64 -10.01 25.81
C SER A 208 3.16 -10.15 25.43
N SER A 209 2.42 -9.05 25.26
CA SER A 209 1.03 -9.08 24.80
C SER A 209 0.89 -9.45 23.32
N GLU A 210 1.95 -9.26 22.52
CA GLU A 210 1.95 -9.55 21.08
C GLU A 210 1.46 -10.96 20.76
N ALA A 211 1.94 -11.98 21.47
CA ALA A 211 1.54 -13.37 21.23
C ALA A 211 0.02 -13.57 21.41
N SER A 212 -0.57 -12.94 22.43
CA SER A 212 -2.01 -13.01 22.68
C SER A 212 -2.83 -12.37 21.56
N TYR A 213 -2.38 -11.25 20.98
CA TYR A 213 -3.05 -10.66 19.82
C TYR A 213 -2.99 -11.59 18.61
N ILE A 214 -1.83 -12.19 18.35
CA ILE A 214 -1.65 -13.13 17.25
C ILE A 214 -2.56 -14.34 17.41
N ASP A 215 -2.64 -14.91 18.61
CA ASP A 215 -3.54 -16.03 18.90
C ASP A 215 -5.02 -15.66 18.68
N GLN A 216 -5.42 -14.43 19.04
CA GLN A 216 -6.78 -13.93 18.77
C GLN A 216 -7.06 -13.79 17.27
N PHE A 217 -6.10 -13.28 16.50
CA PHE A 217 -6.24 -13.15 15.04
C PHE A 217 -6.32 -14.52 14.35
N ASP A 218 -5.49 -15.48 14.77
CA ASP A 218 -5.51 -16.85 14.28
C ASP A 218 -6.84 -17.52 14.61
N SER A 219 -7.27 -17.45 15.87
CA SER A 219 -8.56 -17.99 16.31
C SER A 219 -9.74 -17.39 15.54
N TYR A 220 -9.76 -16.08 15.31
CA TYR A 220 -10.80 -15.43 14.51
C TYR A 220 -10.82 -15.94 13.07
N THR A 221 -9.63 -16.07 12.46
CA THR A 221 -9.50 -16.54 11.08
C THR A 221 -9.97 -17.99 10.95
N GLU A 222 -9.53 -18.88 11.85
CA GLU A 222 -9.88 -20.30 11.87
C GLU A 222 -11.37 -20.53 12.07
N THR A 223 -11.98 -19.82 13.02
CA THR A 223 -13.42 -19.95 13.34
C THR A 223 -14.32 -19.54 12.17
N ASN A 224 -13.81 -18.69 11.28
CA ASN A 224 -14.56 -18.19 10.14
C ASN A 224 -14.13 -18.77 8.79
N VAL A 225 -13.31 -19.84 8.80
CA VAL A 225 -13.00 -20.58 7.59
C VAL A 225 -14.30 -21.07 6.95
N GLY A 226 -14.46 -20.78 5.66
CA GLY A 226 -15.64 -21.19 4.88
C GLY A 226 -16.89 -20.35 5.10
N ASN A 227 -16.88 -19.34 5.98
CA ASN A 227 -18.01 -18.41 6.11
C ASN A 227 -18.16 -17.62 4.79
N PRO A 228 -19.29 -17.76 4.06
CA PRO A 228 -19.48 -17.10 2.77
C PRO A 228 -19.54 -15.57 2.87
N PHE A 229 -19.83 -15.03 4.05
CA PHE A 229 -20.02 -13.59 4.28
C PHE A 229 -18.86 -12.93 5.03
N ILE A 230 -17.72 -13.62 5.21
CA ILE A 230 -16.54 -12.98 5.80
C ILE A 230 -15.96 -11.90 4.88
N ALA A 231 -15.64 -10.74 5.46
CA ALA A 231 -14.96 -9.68 4.73
C ALA A 231 -13.52 -10.10 4.44
N THR A 232 -13.08 -9.90 3.19
CA THR A 232 -11.72 -10.22 2.75
C THR A 232 -10.99 -8.96 2.31
N LYS A 233 -9.65 -9.01 2.30
CA LYS A 233 -8.85 -7.90 1.79
C LYS A 233 -9.12 -7.59 0.33
N LYS A 234 -9.46 -8.59 -0.48
CA LYS A 234 -9.87 -8.38 -1.88
C LYS A 234 -11.14 -7.52 -1.96
N ILE A 235 -12.12 -7.75 -1.09
CA ILE A 235 -13.31 -6.91 -1.00
C ILE A 235 -12.94 -5.48 -0.57
N ILE A 236 -12.07 -5.32 0.43
CA ILE A 236 -11.61 -3.98 0.87
C ILE A 236 -10.91 -3.23 -0.26
N ASN A 237 -9.91 -3.84 -0.90
CA ASN A 237 -9.19 -3.23 -2.02
C ASN A 237 -10.14 -2.87 -3.19
N TRP A 238 -11.12 -3.73 -3.47
CA TRP A 238 -12.12 -3.46 -4.51
C TRP A 238 -13.03 -2.27 -4.16
N LEU A 239 -13.42 -2.13 -2.88
CA LEU A 239 -14.18 -0.97 -2.41
C LEU A 239 -13.34 0.31 -2.40
N GLU A 240 -12.03 0.23 -2.14
CA GLU A 240 -11.10 1.37 -2.16
C GLU A 240 -11.00 1.97 -3.56
N ILE A 241 -10.85 1.14 -4.60
CA ILE A 241 -10.87 1.57 -6.00
C ILE A 241 -12.18 2.30 -6.36
N ARG A 242 -13.28 1.92 -5.70
CA ARG A 242 -14.61 2.52 -5.87
C ARG A 242 -14.90 3.70 -4.93
N ASN A 243 -13.97 4.06 -4.06
CA ASN A 243 -14.12 5.10 -3.04
C ASN A 243 -15.31 4.88 -2.08
N ASP A 244 -15.71 3.64 -1.79
CA ASP A 244 -16.79 3.33 -0.83
C ASP A 244 -16.23 3.15 0.60
N TYR A 245 -15.74 4.26 1.16
CA TYR A 245 -15.17 4.29 2.51
C TYR A 245 -16.17 3.95 3.62
N LYS A 246 -17.47 4.18 3.38
CA LYS A 246 -18.52 3.83 4.34
C LYS A 246 -18.61 2.32 4.52
N SER A 247 -18.67 1.58 3.42
CA SER A 247 -18.69 0.12 3.47
C SER A 247 -17.38 -0.42 4.06
N ILE A 248 -16.23 0.15 3.68
CA ILE A 248 -14.93 -0.24 4.24
C ILE A 248 -14.90 -0.12 5.77
N ASN A 249 -15.31 1.02 6.32
CA ASN A 249 -15.30 1.24 7.77
C ASN A 249 -16.22 0.24 8.49
N THR A 250 -17.39 -0.03 7.91
CA THR A 250 -18.33 -1.02 8.48
C THR A 250 -17.73 -2.42 8.48
N LEU A 251 -17.11 -2.83 7.38
CA LEU A 251 -16.45 -4.14 7.25
C LEU A 251 -15.23 -4.26 8.16
N LYS A 252 -14.43 -3.20 8.32
CA LYS A 252 -13.30 -3.19 9.27
C LYS A 252 -13.78 -3.28 10.72
N THR A 253 -14.89 -2.64 11.05
CA THR A 253 -15.43 -2.69 12.42
C THR A 253 -15.96 -4.08 12.78
N ILE A 254 -16.71 -4.71 11.86
CA ILE A 254 -17.49 -5.92 12.15
C ILE A 254 -16.80 -7.21 11.66
N GLY A 255 -16.05 -7.14 10.56
CA GLY A 255 -15.41 -8.29 9.92
C GLY A 255 -16.28 -9.07 8.93
N PHE A 256 -17.57 -8.73 8.81
CA PHE A 256 -18.54 -9.46 8.00
C PHE A 256 -19.33 -8.56 7.07
N ILE A 257 -19.78 -9.13 5.96
CA ILE A 257 -20.77 -8.53 5.07
C ILE A 257 -22.12 -8.54 5.78
N THR A 258 -22.75 -7.37 5.83
CA THR A 258 -24.01 -7.16 6.54
C THR A 258 -25.09 -6.67 5.57
N VAL A 259 -26.32 -6.55 6.06
CA VAL A 259 -27.46 -5.96 5.33
C VAL A 259 -27.15 -4.54 4.81
N GLU A 260 -26.27 -3.82 5.51
CA GLU A 260 -25.86 -2.46 5.16
C GLU A 260 -24.83 -2.42 4.03
N THR A 261 -23.93 -3.41 3.99
CA THR A 261 -22.79 -3.42 3.04
C THR A 261 -23.02 -4.31 1.83
N ILE A 262 -23.88 -5.34 1.93
CA ILE A 262 -24.14 -6.31 0.86
C ILE A 262 -24.55 -5.64 -0.46
N SER A 263 -25.27 -4.52 -0.41
CA SER A 263 -25.70 -3.81 -1.62
C SER A 263 -24.57 -3.16 -2.41
N SER A 264 -23.42 -2.94 -1.78
CA SER A 264 -22.23 -2.36 -2.39
C SER A 264 -21.23 -3.42 -2.84
N ILE A 265 -21.33 -4.67 -2.38
CA ILE A 265 -20.29 -5.67 -2.56
C ILE A 265 -20.67 -6.63 -3.68
N TRP A 266 -20.09 -6.40 -4.85
CA TRP A 266 -20.22 -7.26 -6.02
C TRP A 266 -18.86 -7.62 -6.62
N GLU A 267 -17.84 -7.70 -5.77
CA GLU A 267 -16.49 -8.15 -6.15
C GLU A 267 -16.55 -9.54 -6.82
N PRO A 268 -15.92 -9.76 -7.99
CA PRO A 268 -16.11 -10.97 -8.79
C PRO A 268 -15.86 -12.30 -8.08
N GLU A 269 -14.83 -12.41 -7.25
CA GLU A 269 -14.55 -13.65 -6.49
C GLU A 269 -15.61 -13.89 -5.42
N TYR A 270 -16.04 -12.84 -4.73
CA TYR A 270 -17.16 -12.91 -3.80
C TYR A 270 -18.43 -13.38 -4.51
N VAL A 271 -18.82 -12.79 -5.65
CA VAL A 271 -20.00 -13.21 -6.42
C VAL A 271 -19.89 -14.68 -6.83
N SER A 272 -18.70 -15.12 -7.23
CA SER A 272 -18.45 -16.51 -7.62
C SER A 272 -18.59 -17.49 -6.46
N LYS A 273 -18.18 -17.10 -5.24
CA LYS A 273 -18.39 -17.90 -4.03
C LYS A 273 -19.88 -18.00 -3.65
N GLN A 274 -20.66 -16.94 -3.92
CA GLN A 274 -22.11 -16.94 -3.68
C GLN A 274 -22.91 -17.65 -4.76
N LYS A 275 -22.27 -18.18 -5.81
CA LYS A 275 -22.94 -18.78 -6.96
C LYS A 275 -24.05 -19.79 -6.59
N PRO A 276 -23.83 -20.77 -5.69
CA PRO A 276 -24.88 -21.74 -5.35
C PRO A 276 -26.14 -21.07 -4.77
N ILE A 277 -25.96 -20.13 -3.84
CA ILE A 277 -27.06 -19.41 -3.20
C ILE A 277 -27.79 -18.53 -4.23
N ILE A 278 -27.03 -17.89 -5.12
CA ILE A 278 -27.59 -17.05 -6.18
C ILE A 278 -28.41 -17.89 -7.17
N GLU A 279 -27.93 -19.07 -7.55
CA GLU A 279 -28.64 -20.01 -8.43
C GLU A 279 -29.98 -20.43 -7.84
N ASP A 280 -29.99 -20.86 -6.57
CA ASP A 280 -31.22 -21.22 -5.84
C ASP A 280 -32.21 -20.05 -5.78
N VAL A 281 -31.70 -18.84 -5.50
CA VAL A 281 -32.51 -17.62 -5.46
C VAL A 281 -33.14 -17.33 -6.83
N PHE A 282 -32.40 -17.39 -7.93
CA PHE A 282 -32.98 -17.18 -9.26
C PHE A 282 -33.96 -18.30 -9.66
N GLU A 283 -33.69 -19.55 -9.30
CA GLU A 283 -34.57 -20.67 -9.61
C GLU A 283 -35.93 -20.54 -8.91
N SER A 284 -35.95 -20.01 -7.68
CA SER A 284 -37.18 -19.77 -6.90
C SER A 284 -38.19 -18.84 -7.59
N ILE A 285 -37.74 -18.02 -8.55
CA ILE A 285 -38.59 -17.11 -9.34
C ILE A 285 -38.74 -17.55 -10.82
N GLY A 286 -38.26 -18.74 -11.17
CA GLY A 286 -38.35 -19.30 -12.53
C GLY A 286 -37.30 -18.76 -13.52
N ALA A 287 -36.15 -18.29 -13.02
CA ALA A 287 -35.01 -17.91 -13.83
C ALA A 287 -33.84 -18.88 -13.62
N THR A 288 -33.12 -19.22 -14.69
CA THR A 288 -31.93 -20.07 -14.62
C THR A 288 -30.68 -19.23 -14.89
N VAL A 289 -29.70 -19.30 -14.00
CA VAL A 289 -28.37 -18.72 -14.26
C VAL A 289 -27.60 -19.68 -15.17
N LEU A 290 -27.26 -19.23 -16.38
CA LEU A 290 -26.47 -20.01 -17.33
C LEU A 290 -24.97 -19.87 -17.09
N ASN A 291 -24.53 -18.66 -16.76
CA ASN A 291 -23.11 -18.34 -16.52
C ASN A 291 -22.96 -17.06 -15.67
N LEU A 292 -21.80 -16.93 -15.04
CA LEU A 292 -21.29 -15.68 -14.46
C LEU A 292 -20.23 -15.12 -15.41
N ASP A 293 -20.59 -14.06 -16.14
CA ASP A 293 -19.64 -13.35 -17.00
C ASP A 293 -18.90 -12.31 -16.16
N GLN A 294 -17.70 -12.68 -15.70
CA GLN A 294 -16.87 -11.85 -14.82
C GLN A 294 -16.25 -10.65 -15.56
N GLU A 295 -16.01 -10.76 -16.87
CA GLU A 295 -15.45 -9.66 -17.67
C GLU A 295 -16.47 -8.51 -17.75
N SER A 296 -17.74 -8.85 -17.97
CA SER A 296 -18.83 -7.88 -18.06
C SER A 296 -19.54 -7.61 -16.72
N ASN A 297 -19.21 -8.36 -15.67
CA ASN A 297 -19.87 -8.35 -14.36
C ASN A 297 -21.39 -8.56 -14.45
N VAL A 298 -21.83 -9.60 -15.17
CA VAL A 298 -23.26 -9.91 -15.36
C VAL A 298 -23.58 -11.37 -15.06
N PHE A 299 -24.77 -11.59 -14.50
CA PHE A 299 -25.44 -12.89 -14.52
C PHE A 299 -26.07 -13.07 -15.90
N VAL A 300 -25.73 -14.17 -16.57
CA VAL A 300 -26.37 -14.56 -17.83
C VAL A 300 -27.58 -15.43 -17.49
N LEU A 301 -28.77 -14.91 -17.72
CA LEU A 301 -30.03 -15.52 -17.28
C LEU A 301 -30.82 -16.05 -18.46
N LYS A 302 -31.50 -17.18 -18.25
CA LYS A 302 -32.54 -17.72 -19.12
C LYS A 302 -33.86 -17.75 -18.37
N ILE A 303 -34.92 -17.28 -19.02
CA ILE A 303 -36.26 -17.25 -18.43
C ILE A 303 -37.12 -18.34 -19.06
N GLY A 304 -37.50 -19.34 -18.25
CA GLY A 304 -38.28 -20.50 -18.71
C GLY A 304 -37.71 -21.15 -19.99
N HIS A 305 -38.57 -21.32 -21.00
CA HIS A 305 -38.18 -21.91 -22.29
C HIS A 305 -37.73 -20.89 -23.34
N SER A 306 -37.62 -19.60 -22.99
CA SER A 306 -37.19 -18.57 -23.93
C SER A 306 -35.76 -18.84 -24.42
N LYS A 307 -35.50 -18.53 -25.69
CA LYS A 307 -34.14 -18.54 -26.26
C LYS A 307 -33.39 -17.23 -26.00
N ILE A 308 -34.07 -16.19 -25.52
CA ILE A 308 -33.49 -14.89 -25.20
C ILE A 308 -32.69 -15.03 -23.89
N LYS A 309 -31.41 -14.71 -23.95
CA LYS A 309 -30.55 -14.59 -22.76
C LYS A 309 -30.52 -13.15 -22.30
N LEU A 310 -30.66 -12.97 -20.99
CA LEU A 310 -30.63 -11.67 -20.35
C LEU A 310 -29.34 -11.48 -19.56
N ALA A 311 -28.79 -10.27 -19.59
CA ALA A 311 -27.64 -9.88 -18.80
C ALA A 311 -28.09 -9.05 -17.58
N CYS A 312 -28.02 -9.61 -16.38
CA CYS A 312 -28.31 -8.88 -15.15
C CYS A 312 -26.98 -8.45 -14.51
N ARG A 313 -26.67 -7.15 -14.52
CA ARG A 313 -25.42 -6.64 -13.90
C ARG A 313 -25.38 -6.97 -12.42
N PHE A 314 -24.21 -7.42 -11.93
CA PHE A 314 -24.00 -7.73 -10.52
C PHE A 314 -24.38 -6.53 -9.65
N GLU A 315 -23.90 -5.33 -9.99
CA GLU A 315 -24.24 -4.09 -9.31
C GLU A 315 -25.76 -3.88 -9.17
N LYS A 316 -26.53 -4.06 -10.25
CA LYS A 316 -27.99 -3.88 -10.22
C LYS A 316 -28.66 -4.93 -9.33
N PHE A 317 -28.19 -6.18 -9.37
CA PHE A 317 -28.70 -7.25 -8.51
C PHE A 317 -28.41 -6.97 -7.04
N PHE A 318 -27.14 -6.76 -6.66
CA PHE A 318 -26.77 -6.55 -5.26
C PHE A 318 -27.42 -5.28 -4.69
N SER A 319 -27.47 -4.19 -5.46
CA SER A 319 -28.07 -2.93 -5.01
C SER A 319 -29.54 -3.03 -4.63
N HIS A 320 -30.33 -3.85 -5.35
CA HIS A 320 -31.78 -3.99 -5.16
C HIS A 320 -32.17 -5.23 -4.34
N PHE A 321 -31.42 -6.32 -4.50
CA PHE A 321 -31.81 -7.66 -4.06
C PHE A 321 -30.77 -8.36 -3.20
N GLY A 322 -29.55 -7.84 -3.05
CA GLY A 322 -28.45 -8.54 -2.37
C GLY A 322 -28.78 -9.02 -0.95
N GLN A 323 -29.66 -8.32 -0.24
CA GLN A 323 -30.13 -8.69 1.10
C GLN A 323 -30.80 -10.07 1.16
N ILE A 324 -31.34 -10.57 0.04
CA ILE A 324 -31.92 -11.91 -0.02
C ILE A 324 -30.89 -13.01 0.28
N LEU A 325 -29.61 -12.76 -0.03
CA LEU A 325 -28.52 -13.70 0.26
C LEU A 325 -28.28 -13.85 1.76
N LEU A 326 -28.71 -12.86 2.56
CA LEU A 326 -28.64 -12.87 4.02
C LEU A 326 -29.96 -13.33 4.67
N ASN A 327 -30.90 -13.89 3.89
CA ASN A 327 -32.27 -14.18 4.31
C ASN A 327 -33.05 -12.96 4.81
N GLU A 328 -32.71 -11.78 4.30
CA GLU A 328 -33.33 -10.51 4.68
C GLU A 328 -34.21 -9.95 3.56
N LYS A 329 -35.17 -9.10 3.92
CA LYS A 329 -36.12 -8.53 2.96
C LYS A 329 -35.40 -7.54 2.03
N PRO A 330 -35.40 -7.75 0.70
CA PRO A 330 -34.73 -6.86 -0.24
C PRO A 330 -35.42 -5.49 -0.37
N LYS A 331 -34.66 -4.48 -0.82
CA LYS A 331 -35.14 -3.10 -1.05
C LYS A 331 -36.28 -3.04 -2.07
N ALA A 332 -36.29 -3.96 -3.03
CA ALA A 332 -37.38 -4.14 -3.98
C ALA A 332 -37.84 -5.61 -3.96
N ALA A 333 -39.12 -5.85 -4.26
CA ALA A 333 -39.66 -7.20 -4.33
C ALA A 333 -38.83 -8.05 -5.31
N PHE A 334 -38.28 -9.15 -4.84
CA PHE A 334 -37.54 -10.08 -5.67
C PHE A 334 -38.54 -10.91 -6.50
N SER A 335 -38.66 -10.60 -7.78
CA SER A 335 -39.61 -11.23 -8.69
C SER A 335 -39.07 -11.29 -10.09
N LEU A 336 -39.57 -12.25 -10.88
CA LEU A 336 -39.20 -12.41 -12.29
C LEU A 336 -39.39 -11.12 -13.08
N ALA A 337 -40.50 -10.41 -12.84
CA ALA A 337 -40.80 -9.14 -13.48
C ALA A 337 -39.73 -8.08 -13.21
N ASN A 338 -39.27 -7.97 -11.97
CA ASN A 338 -38.26 -6.99 -11.60
C ASN A 338 -36.87 -7.36 -12.15
N ILE A 339 -36.52 -8.65 -12.16
CA ILE A 339 -35.28 -9.13 -12.79
C ILE A 339 -35.25 -8.85 -14.29
N ILE A 340 -36.33 -9.20 -15.00
CA ILE A 340 -36.43 -8.90 -16.43
C ILE A 340 -36.26 -7.40 -16.65
N ARG A 341 -36.96 -6.56 -15.87
CA ARG A 341 -36.90 -5.11 -16.00
C ARG A 341 -35.48 -4.54 -15.94
N ILE A 342 -34.66 -4.99 -14.99
CA ILE A 342 -33.31 -4.45 -14.78
C ILE A 342 -32.23 -5.04 -15.70
N SER A 343 -32.53 -6.17 -16.36
CA SER A 343 -31.57 -6.90 -17.21
C SER A 343 -31.50 -6.35 -18.63
N GLU A 344 -30.38 -6.52 -19.32
CA GLU A 344 -30.18 -6.11 -20.73
C GLU A 344 -30.15 -7.35 -21.65
N SER A 345 -30.07 -7.18 -22.96
CA SER A 345 -29.80 -8.31 -23.86
C SER A 345 -28.35 -8.76 -23.67
N TYR A 346 -28.10 -10.07 -23.55
CA TYR A 346 -26.74 -10.56 -23.37
C TYR A 346 -25.93 -10.59 -24.68
N ASP A 347 -26.51 -11.13 -25.75
CA ASP A 347 -25.82 -11.34 -27.02
C ASP A 347 -26.69 -10.89 -28.20
N LEU A 348 -26.07 -10.75 -29.39
CA LEU A 348 -26.79 -10.39 -30.62
C LEU A 348 -27.85 -11.43 -30.99
N ILE A 349 -27.61 -12.72 -30.72
CA ILE A 349 -28.56 -13.80 -30.97
C ILE A 349 -29.86 -13.55 -30.19
N SER A 350 -29.75 -13.09 -28.94
CA SER A 350 -30.89 -12.72 -28.09
C SER A 350 -31.65 -11.52 -28.65
N VAL A 351 -30.95 -10.55 -29.26
CA VAL A 351 -31.58 -9.41 -29.96
C VAL A 351 -32.36 -9.88 -31.19
N TYR A 352 -31.79 -10.72 -32.03
CA TYR A 352 -32.48 -11.30 -33.20
C TYR A 352 -33.70 -12.11 -32.78
N THR A 353 -33.56 -12.96 -31.76
CA THR A 353 -34.66 -13.75 -31.21
C THR A 353 -35.78 -12.85 -30.68
N PHE A 354 -35.42 -11.80 -29.93
CA PHE A 354 -36.38 -10.80 -29.48
C PHE A 354 -37.12 -10.15 -30.65
N ILE A 355 -36.41 -9.71 -31.69
CA ILE A 355 -37.01 -9.09 -32.88
C ILE A 355 -38.05 -10.01 -33.52
N GLU A 356 -37.72 -11.28 -33.73
CA GLU A 356 -38.61 -12.25 -34.36
C GLU A 356 -39.88 -12.47 -33.53
N ASP A 357 -39.70 -12.75 -32.23
CA ASP A 357 -40.82 -13.02 -31.32
C ASP A 357 -41.65 -11.77 -31.03
N PHE A 358 -41.00 -10.60 -30.95
CA PHE A 358 -41.66 -9.32 -30.75
C PHE A 358 -42.53 -8.98 -31.97
N LYS A 359 -41.97 -9.08 -33.19
CA LYS A 359 -42.71 -8.89 -34.45
C LYS A 359 -43.90 -9.84 -34.54
N LYS A 360 -43.74 -11.11 -34.15
CA LYS A 360 -44.83 -12.10 -34.11
C LYS A 360 -45.92 -11.71 -33.10
N HIS A 361 -45.55 -11.17 -31.94
CA HIS A 361 -46.53 -10.72 -30.95
C HIS A 361 -47.29 -9.47 -31.40
N ILE A 362 -46.59 -8.42 -31.80
CA ILE A 362 -47.20 -7.12 -32.08
C ILE A 362 -47.93 -7.08 -33.43
N SER A 363 -47.61 -8.00 -34.36
CA SER A 363 -48.38 -8.18 -35.60
C SER A 363 -49.82 -8.63 -35.33
N LYS A 364 -50.05 -9.41 -34.27
CA LYS A 364 -51.41 -9.76 -33.80
C LYS A 364 -52.19 -8.53 -33.34
N TRP A 365 -51.49 -7.48 -32.91
CA TRP A 365 -52.09 -6.19 -32.57
C TRP A 365 -52.21 -5.25 -33.77
N GLY A 366 -51.83 -5.69 -34.97
CA GLY A 366 -51.82 -4.87 -36.19
C GLY A 366 -50.75 -3.77 -36.18
N ILE A 367 -49.69 -3.91 -35.38
CA ILE A 367 -48.55 -2.99 -35.35
C ILE A 367 -47.48 -3.53 -36.32
N GLY A 368 -47.03 -2.68 -37.24
CA GLY A 368 -45.96 -3.02 -38.18
C GLY A 368 -44.59 -2.85 -37.53
N PHE A 369 -43.68 -3.80 -37.75
CA PHE A 369 -42.30 -3.75 -37.27
C PHE A 369 -41.36 -4.13 -38.41
N VAL A 370 -40.38 -3.27 -38.66
CA VAL A 370 -39.40 -3.41 -39.73
C VAL A 370 -38.00 -3.23 -39.16
N THR A 371 -37.14 -4.20 -39.45
CA THR A 371 -35.70 -4.19 -39.20
C THR A 371 -35.01 -4.83 -40.42
N THR A 372 -33.75 -4.48 -40.62
CA THR A 372 -32.82 -5.11 -41.57
C THR A 372 -31.51 -5.39 -40.83
N ASP A 373 -30.64 -6.25 -41.36
CA ASP A 373 -29.35 -6.53 -40.69
C ASP A 373 -28.55 -5.24 -40.49
N SER A 374 -28.48 -4.38 -41.51
CA SER A 374 -27.84 -3.06 -41.39
C SER A 374 -28.51 -2.16 -40.35
N SER A 375 -29.83 -2.24 -40.17
CA SER A 375 -30.50 -1.46 -39.12
C SER A 375 -30.20 -2.01 -37.73
N ILE A 376 -30.07 -3.33 -37.58
CA ILE A 376 -29.71 -3.98 -36.31
C ILE A 376 -28.28 -3.60 -35.90
N ASP A 377 -27.33 -3.63 -36.85
CA ASP A 377 -25.95 -3.18 -36.63
C ASP A 377 -25.87 -1.71 -36.19
N GLN A 378 -26.81 -0.89 -36.68
CA GLN A 378 -26.95 0.52 -36.30
C GLN A 378 -27.81 0.74 -35.05
N ASN A 379 -28.23 -0.33 -34.35
CA ASN A 379 -29.13 -0.28 -33.19
C ASN A 379 -30.47 0.43 -33.48
N LYS A 380 -31.04 0.23 -34.68
CA LYS A 380 -32.27 0.86 -35.16
C LYS A 380 -33.37 -0.15 -35.47
N ALA A 381 -34.60 0.23 -35.14
CA ALA A 381 -35.81 -0.44 -35.56
C ALA A 381 -36.90 0.56 -35.93
N TYR A 382 -37.86 0.10 -36.74
CA TYR A 382 -38.90 0.95 -37.31
C TYR A 382 -40.30 0.41 -36.97
N LEU A 383 -41.06 1.18 -36.20
CA LEU A 383 -42.41 0.83 -35.74
C LEU A 383 -43.46 1.63 -36.50
N LYS A 384 -44.49 0.97 -37.02
CA LYS A 384 -45.56 1.64 -37.77
C LYS A 384 -46.54 2.32 -36.82
N ASP A 385 -46.63 3.63 -36.94
CA ASP A 385 -47.68 4.45 -36.33
C ASP A 385 -49.00 4.26 -37.10
N LYS A 386 -50.04 3.81 -36.39
CA LYS A 386 -51.36 3.56 -36.99
C LYS A 386 -52.09 4.82 -37.43
N GLN A 387 -51.84 5.95 -36.76
CA GLN A 387 -52.49 7.23 -37.04
C GLN A 387 -51.85 7.88 -38.26
N THR A 388 -50.53 8.05 -38.25
CA THR A 388 -49.82 8.74 -39.34
C THR A 388 -49.52 7.83 -40.53
N LYS A 389 -49.67 6.50 -40.38
CA LYS A 389 -49.25 5.46 -41.33
C LYS A 389 -47.75 5.46 -41.67
N LYS A 390 -46.95 6.27 -40.98
CA LYS A 390 -45.50 6.35 -41.10
C LYS A 390 -44.82 5.38 -40.14
N TYR A 391 -43.56 5.06 -40.41
CA TYR A 391 -42.70 4.29 -39.53
C TYR A 391 -41.84 5.23 -38.71
N VAL A 392 -41.86 5.05 -37.39
CA VAL A 392 -41.09 5.81 -36.44
C VAL A 392 -39.80 5.05 -36.16
N GLU A 393 -38.66 5.69 -36.42
CA GLU A 393 -37.34 5.18 -36.04
C GLU A 393 -37.19 5.20 -34.53
N SER A 394 -36.64 4.11 -33.98
CA SER A 394 -36.44 3.91 -32.56
C SER A 394 -35.11 3.19 -32.33
N ASP A 395 -34.50 3.47 -31.18
CA ASP A 395 -33.35 2.71 -30.70
C ASP A 395 -33.78 1.28 -30.34
N LEU A 396 -33.07 0.29 -30.89
CA LEU A 396 -33.42 -1.13 -30.73
C LEU A 396 -33.13 -1.61 -29.30
N SER A 397 -32.08 -1.11 -28.66
CA SER A 397 -31.75 -1.42 -27.27
C SER A 397 -32.77 -0.80 -26.31
N GLU A 398 -33.25 0.42 -26.58
CA GLU A 398 -34.38 1.01 -25.85
C GLU A 398 -35.63 0.14 -25.98
N LEU A 399 -35.97 -0.28 -27.20
CA LEU A 399 -37.12 -1.16 -27.44
C LEU A 399 -37.01 -2.48 -26.69
N PHE A 400 -35.84 -3.13 -26.77
CA PHE A 400 -35.59 -4.35 -26.02
C PHE A 400 -35.81 -4.10 -24.52
N ASN A 401 -35.14 -3.09 -23.96
CA ASN A 401 -35.20 -2.82 -22.53
C ASN A 401 -36.59 -2.48 -22.03
N ARG A 402 -37.38 -1.77 -22.84
CA ARG A 402 -38.74 -1.37 -22.48
C ARG A 402 -39.76 -2.48 -22.71
N PHE A 403 -39.64 -3.26 -23.79
CA PHE A 403 -40.68 -4.14 -24.29
C PHE A 403 -40.37 -5.64 -24.29
N LYS A 404 -39.17 -6.09 -23.87
CA LYS A 404 -38.84 -7.52 -23.66
C LYS A 404 -39.87 -8.28 -22.82
N GLY A 405 -40.55 -7.60 -21.89
CA GLY A 405 -41.62 -8.19 -21.08
C GLY A 405 -42.75 -8.79 -21.92
N ILE A 406 -43.08 -8.19 -23.07
CA ILE A 406 -44.12 -8.71 -23.99
C ILE A 406 -43.74 -10.09 -24.52
N VAL A 407 -42.47 -10.26 -24.89
CA VAL A 407 -41.97 -11.53 -25.45
C VAL A 407 -41.76 -12.58 -24.36
N LEU A 408 -41.39 -12.14 -23.16
CA LEU A 408 -41.11 -13.00 -22.01
C LEU A 408 -42.37 -13.32 -21.17
N GLY A 409 -43.56 -12.99 -21.66
CA GLY A 409 -44.83 -13.38 -21.03
C GLY A 409 -45.19 -12.58 -19.77
N MET A 410 -44.70 -11.35 -19.64
CA MET A 410 -45.07 -10.44 -18.55
C MET A 410 -46.37 -9.70 -18.86
N ASP A 411 -47.15 -9.38 -17.82
CA ASP A 411 -48.37 -8.56 -17.93
C ASP A 411 -48.08 -7.12 -18.40
N LYS A 412 -46.86 -6.64 -18.15
CA LYS A 412 -46.40 -5.31 -18.56
C LYS A 412 -45.03 -5.40 -19.25
N PRO A 413 -44.76 -4.53 -20.25
CA PRO A 413 -45.68 -3.51 -20.79
C PRO A 413 -46.80 -4.11 -21.64
N THR A 414 -47.90 -3.39 -21.73
CA THR A 414 -49.12 -3.74 -22.47
C THR A 414 -49.07 -3.22 -23.91
N ARG A 415 -50.05 -3.64 -24.72
CA ARG A 415 -50.29 -3.05 -26.05
C ARG A 415 -50.41 -1.52 -26.01
N ASN A 416 -51.13 -0.98 -25.02
CA ASN A 416 -51.36 0.46 -24.90
C ASN A 416 -50.06 1.21 -24.62
N ASP A 417 -49.17 0.61 -23.81
CA ASP A 417 -47.85 1.19 -23.53
C ASP A 417 -47.00 1.29 -24.81
N LEU A 418 -47.09 0.29 -25.69
CA LEU A 418 -46.40 0.31 -26.98
C LEU A 418 -47.03 1.31 -27.97
N GLU A 419 -48.36 1.38 -28.06
CA GLU A 419 -49.04 2.34 -28.94
C GLU A 419 -48.78 3.80 -28.48
N LEU A 420 -48.77 4.04 -27.18
CA LEU A 420 -48.39 5.33 -26.60
C LEU A 420 -46.94 5.67 -26.94
N TYR A 421 -46.02 4.71 -26.73
CA TYR A 421 -44.61 4.87 -27.08
C TYR A 421 -44.44 5.30 -28.54
N ILE A 422 -45.06 4.58 -29.48
CA ILE A 422 -44.94 4.87 -30.91
C ILE A 422 -45.49 6.26 -31.26
N SER A 423 -46.65 6.64 -30.70
CA SER A 423 -47.29 7.91 -31.03
C SER A 423 -46.54 9.12 -30.48
N SER A 424 -45.94 8.99 -29.29
CA SER A 424 -45.17 10.06 -28.64
C SER A 424 -43.67 10.04 -28.93
N HIS A 425 -43.14 9.04 -29.65
CA HIS A 425 -41.70 8.92 -29.85
C HIS A 425 -41.17 10.06 -30.74
N PRO A 426 -40.09 10.75 -30.35
CA PRO A 426 -39.53 11.89 -31.09
C PRO A 426 -38.72 11.49 -32.34
N GLY A 427 -38.59 10.18 -32.60
CA GLY A 427 -37.80 9.64 -33.71
C GLY A 427 -38.27 10.07 -35.10
N LYS A 428 -37.36 9.99 -36.07
CA LYS A 428 -37.65 10.34 -37.46
C LYS A 428 -38.76 9.46 -38.01
N LYS A 429 -39.68 10.07 -38.78
CA LYS A 429 -40.84 9.39 -39.35
C LYS A 429 -40.67 9.21 -40.85
N TYR A 430 -40.76 7.97 -41.32
CA TYR A 430 -40.53 7.60 -42.71
C TYR A 430 -41.78 7.00 -43.35
N THR A 431 -42.00 7.25 -44.64
CA THR A 431 -42.94 6.44 -45.43
C THR A 431 -42.33 5.07 -45.73
N ARG A 432 -43.15 4.12 -46.19
CA ARG A 432 -42.66 2.79 -46.58
C ARG A 432 -41.66 2.85 -47.73
N GLU A 433 -41.84 3.79 -48.66
CA GLU A 433 -40.96 4.02 -49.80
C GLU A 433 -39.61 4.58 -49.33
N GLN A 434 -39.62 5.61 -48.49
CA GLN A 434 -38.40 6.18 -47.90
C GLN A 434 -37.56 5.13 -47.16
N LEU A 435 -38.20 4.20 -46.44
CA LEU A 435 -37.48 3.08 -45.81
C LEU A 435 -36.90 2.09 -46.82
N LYS A 436 -37.59 1.83 -47.95
CA LYS A 436 -37.03 0.97 -49.00
C LYS A 436 -35.79 1.60 -49.62
N ASP A 437 -35.83 2.92 -49.86
CA ASP A 437 -34.73 3.67 -50.45
C ASP A 437 -33.52 3.76 -49.50
N LEU A 438 -33.76 3.98 -48.20
CA LEU A 438 -32.70 3.93 -47.19
C LEU A 438 -32.03 2.55 -47.14
N ASN A 439 -32.83 1.48 -47.20
CA ASN A 439 -32.31 0.12 -47.18
C ASN A 439 -31.55 -0.24 -48.46
N SER A 440 -31.99 0.24 -49.63
CA SER A 440 -31.26 0.00 -50.89
C SER A 440 -29.92 0.74 -50.94
N LEU A 441 -29.85 1.96 -50.40
CA LEU A 441 -28.61 2.73 -50.23
C LEU A 441 -27.65 2.09 -49.21
N SER A 442 -28.16 1.55 -48.11
CA SER A 442 -27.31 0.87 -47.12
C SER A 442 -26.64 -0.40 -47.68
N ARG A 443 -27.35 -1.14 -48.56
CA ARG A 443 -26.84 -2.34 -49.24
C ARG A 443 -25.79 -2.03 -50.30
N SER A 444 -25.87 -0.88 -50.97
CA SER A 444 -24.88 -0.49 -51.98
C SER A 444 -23.56 0.02 -51.37
N LEU A 445 -23.60 0.52 -50.13
CA LEU A 445 -22.42 0.97 -49.38
C LEU A 445 -21.66 -0.17 -48.68
N SER A 446 -22.36 -1.22 -48.26
CA SER A 446 -21.78 -2.42 -47.63
C SER A 446 -21.19 -3.44 -48.62
N GLN A 447 -21.33 -3.19 -49.93
CA GLN A 447 -20.78 -4.00 -51.03
C GLN A 447 -19.61 -3.32 -51.76
N ARG A 448 -19.10 -2.18 -51.29
CA ARG A 448 -17.86 -1.60 -51.81
C ARG A 448 -16.66 -2.19 -51.04
N PRO A 449 -15.62 -2.70 -51.74
CA PRO A 449 -14.47 -3.39 -51.12
C PRO A 449 -13.74 -2.56 -50.06
#